data_AF-A0A8S8YZ78-F1
#
_entry.id   AF-A0A8S8YZ78-F1
#
_cell.length_a   1.000
_cell.length_b   1.000
_cell.length_c   1.000
_cell.angle_alpha   90.00
_cell.angle_beta   90.00
_cell.angle_gamma   90.00
#
_symmetry.space_group_name_H-M   'P 1'
#
loop_
_entity.id
_entity.type
_entity.pdbx_description
1 polymer ?
#
loop_
_entity_poly.entity_id
_entity_poly.type
_entity_poly.pdbx_seq_one_letter_code
_entity_poly.pdbx_strand_id
1 'polypeptide(L)'
;MKDEFLSRYLNEGFSGGEKKRSEVLQMTVLKPRVSILDEPDSGLDIDSVKAVAKAISNTFNKNTTTIMITHYARILNYLDKLDFVHVFAQGKILKRVIHLSQVNLKKKVMTGC
;
A
#
# COMPACT_ATOMS: atom_id res chain seq x y z
N MET A 1 9.79 -25.61 19.37
CA MET A 1 10.08 -24.21 18.99
C MET A 1 10.42 -23.48 20.27
N LYS A 2 11.58 -22.82 20.39
CA LYS A 2 11.94 -22.09 21.62
C LYS A 2 11.09 -20.81 21.71
N ASP A 3 10.53 -20.53 22.88
CA ASP A 3 9.62 -19.38 23.11
C ASP A 3 10.26 -18.01 22.78
N GLU A 4 11.61 -17.91 22.83
CA GLU A 4 12.35 -16.71 22.38
C GLU A 4 12.09 -16.32 20.91
N PHE A 5 11.72 -17.26 20.04
CA PHE A 5 11.39 -16.95 18.65
C PHE A 5 10.00 -16.33 18.49
N LEU A 6 9.09 -16.52 19.44
CA LEU A 6 7.75 -15.93 19.41
C LEU A 6 7.76 -14.46 19.84
N SER A 7 8.73 -14.05 20.66
CA SER A 7 8.87 -12.67 21.15
C SER A 7 9.67 -11.76 20.23
N ARG A 8 10.42 -12.31 19.27
CA ARG A 8 11.19 -11.51 18.32
C ARG A 8 10.29 -11.06 17.16
N TYR A 9 10.35 -9.78 16.84
CA TYR A 9 9.69 -9.27 15.63
C TYR A 9 10.22 -10.03 14.41
N LEU A 10 9.32 -10.55 13.56
CA LEU A 10 9.65 -11.35 12.37
C LEU A 10 10.65 -10.67 11.41
N ASN A 11 10.75 -9.34 11.47
CA ASN A 11 11.58 -8.51 10.61
C ASN A 11 12.71 -7.80 11.39
N GLU A 12 13.09 -8.29 12.56
CA GLU A 12 14.18 -7.69 13.35
C GLU A 12 15.53 -7.78 12.61
N GLY A 13 16.25 -6.64 12.54
CA GLY A 13 17.53 -6.53 11.83
C GLY A 13 17.42 -6.18 10.33
N PHE A 14 16.20 -6.06 9.78
CA PHE A 14 16.00 -5.63 8.39
C PHE A 14 16.05 -4.10 8.29
N SER A 15 16.61 -3.60 7.19
CA SER A 15 16.41 -2.18 6.81
C SER A 15 14.92 -1.89 6.58
N GLY A 16 14.54 -0.61 6.61
CA GLY A 16 13.16 -0.20 6.38
C GLY A 16 12.58 -0.79 5.09
N GLY A 17 13.37 -0.80 4.00
CA GLY A 17 12.94 -1.36 2.74
C GLY A 17 12.88 -2.90 2.69
N GLU A 18 13.77 -3.59 3.39
CA GLU A 18 13.69 -5.05 3.55
C GLU A 18 12.47 -5.46 4.37
N LYS A 19 12.15 -4.71 5.43
CA LYS A 19 10.95 -4.94 6.23
C LYS A 19 9.69 -4.80 5.38
N LYS A 20 9.57 -3.75 4.56
CA LYS A 20 8.42 -3.58 3.64
C LYS A 20 8.34 -4.66 2.57
N ARG A 21 9.48 -5.07 1.98
CA ARG A 21 9.49 -6.21 1.04
C ARG A 21 9.04 -7.52 1.70
N SER A 22 9.45 -7.76 2.95
CA SER A 22 8.99 -8.93 3.73
C SER A 22 7.49 -8.89 4.00
N GLU A 23 6.94 -7.74 4.40
CA GLU A 23 5.49 -7.55 4.62
C GLU A 23 4.68 -7.86 3.35
N VAL A 24 5.12 -7.34 2.20
CA VAL A 24 4.45 -7.59 0.91
C VAL A 24 4.60 -9.04 0.46
N LEU A 25 5.75 -9.66 0.71
CA LEU A 25 5.96 -11.10 0.46
C LEU A 25 4.99 -11.93 1.27
N GLN A 26 4.83 -11.64 2.56
CA GLN A 26 3.87 -12.33 3.43
C GLN A 26 2.44 -12.20 2.89
N MET A 27 2.02 -10.99 2.49
CA MET A 27 0.71 -10.79 1.87
C MET A 27 0.54 -11.64 0.59
N THR A 28 1.57 -11.69 -0.26
CA THR A 28 1.54 -12.44 -1.52
C THR A 28 1.43 -13.95 -1.30
N VAL A 29 2.10 -14.47 -0.26
CA VAL A 29 2.06 -15.89 0.11
C VAL A 29 0.73 -16.26 0.77
N LEU A 30 0.26 -15.44 1.73
CA LEU A 30 -0.94 -15.70 2.51
C LEU A 30 -2.23 -15.51 1.69
N LYS A 31 -2.19 -14.70 0.63
CA LYS A 31 -3.35 -14.37 -0.23
C LYS A 31 -4.61 -14.03 0.59
N PRO A 32 -4.52 -13.09 1.54
CA PRO A 32 -5.65 -12.76 2.39
C PRO A 32 -6.81 -12.22 1.56
N ARG A 33 -8.05 -12.48 1.99
CA ARG A 33 -9.25 -11.90 1.38
C ARG A 33 -9.36 -10.40 1.62
N VAL A 34 -8.79 -9.92 2.74
CA VAL A 34 -8.78 -8.51 3.13
C VAL A 34 -7.39 -8.13 3.61
N SER A 35 -6.83 -7.04 3.06
CA SER A 35 -5.54 -6.47 3.43
C SER A 35 -5.71 -5.00 3.79
N ILE A 36 -5.06 -4.56 4.87
CA ILE A 36 -4.92 -3.14 5.22
C ILE A 36 -3.42 -2.85 5.20
N LEU A 37 -3.00 -1.95 4.32
CA LEU A 37 -1.60 -1.57 4.12
C LEU A 37 -1.44 -0.13 4.57
N ASP A 38 -0.77 0.05 5.72
CA ASP A 38 -0.48 1.36 6.28
C ASP A 38 0.94 1.80 5.91
N GLU A 39 1.02 2.90 5.16
CA GLU A 39 2.24 3.49 4.62
C GLU A 39 3.22 2.45 4.00
N PRO A 40 2.79 1.62 3.03
CA PRO A 40 3.67 0.61 2.44
C PRO A 40 4.86 1.21 1.68
N ASP A 41 4.81 2.52 1.38
CA ASP A 41 5.83 3.29 0.69
C ASP A 41 6.79 4.07 1.62
N SER A 42 6.59 4.02 2.94
CA SER A 42 7.41 4.79 3.90
C SER A 42 8.89 4.38 3.84
N GLY A 43 9.78 5.37 3.72
CA GLY A 43 11.24 5.14 3.81
C GLY A 43 11.84 4.38 2.63
N LEU A 44 11.12 4.29 1.51
CA LEU A 44 11.56 3.63 0.29
C LEU A 44 12.05 4.64 -0.75
N ASP A 45 13.09 4.26 -1.50
CA ASP A 45 13.44 4.95 -2.75
C ASP A 45 12.39 4.70 -3.85
N ILE A 46 12.52 5.42 -4.97
CA ILE A 46 11.57 5.40 -6.08
C ILE A 46 11.40 4.00 -6.69
N ASP A 47 12.49 3.26 -6.86
CA ASP A 47 12.48 1.94 -7.49
C ASP A 47 11.88 0.91 -6.55
N SER A 48 12.19 1.03 -5.25
CA SER A 48 11.59 0.24 -4.18
C SER A 48 10.08 0.45 -4.07
N VAL A 49 9.60 1.70 -4.14
CA VAL A 49 8.15 2.01 -4.18
C VAL A 49 7.49 1.34 -5.38
N LYS A 50 8.12 1.41 -6.57
CA LYS A 50 7.60 0.78 -7.78
C LYS A 50 7.52 -0.75 -7.64
N ALA A 51 8.55 -1.37 -7.07
CA ALA A 51 8.57 -2.81 -6.82
C ALA A 51 7.46 -3.24 -5.83
N VAL A 52 7.30 -2.51 -4.73
CA VAL A 52 6.25 -2.73 -3.73
C VAL A 52 4.86 -2.56 -4.35
N ALA A 53 4.63 -1.49 -5.12
CA ALA A 53 3.34 -1.25 -5.79
C ALA A 53 2.96 -2.38 -6.76
N LYS A 54 3.93 -2.87 -7.54
CA LYS A 54 3.71 -4.00 -8.44
C LYS A 54 3.38 -5.28 -7.69
N ALA A 55 4.11 -5.58 -6.61
CA ALA A 55 3.86 -6.76 -5.80
C ALA A 55 2.49 -6.70 -5.10
N ILE A 56 2.06 -5.54 -4.62
CA ILE A 56 0.70 -5.33 -4.11
C ILE A 56 -0.34 -5.55 -5.22
N SER A 57 -0.14 -4.95 -6.39
CA SER A 57 -1.08 -5.05 -7.51
C SER A 57 -1.31 -6.49 -7.97
N ASN A 58 -0.27 -7.33 -7.92
CA ASN A 58 -0.38 -8.76 -8.24
C ASN A 58 -1.33 -9.55 -7.31
N THR A 59 -1.65 -9.00 -6.13
CA THR A 59 -2.61 -9.63 -5.20
C THR A 59 -4.06 -9.27 -5.49
N PHE A 60 -4.30 -8.29 -6.37
CA PHE A 60 -5.65 -7.83 -6.71
C PHE A 60 -6.38 -8.88 -7.53
N ASN A 61 -7.56 -9.28 -7.07
CA ASN A 61 -8.47 -10.14 -7.81
C ASN A 61 -9.92 -9.85 -7.37
N LYS A 62 -10.89 -10.52 -8.00
CA LYS A 62 -12.33 -10.28 -7.73
C LYS A 62 -12.77 -10.64 -6.30
N ASN A 63 -11.97 -11.43 -5.58
CA ASN A 63 -12.27 -11.95 -4.24
C ASN A 63 -11.42 -11.30 -3.14
N THR A 64 -10.55 -10.35 -3.48
CA THR A 64 -9.70 -9.63 -2.52
C THR A 64 -10.13 -8.19 -2.37
N THR A 65 -9.98 -7.66 -1.15
CA THR A 65 -10.19 -6.25 -0.82
C THR A 65 -8.90 -5.71 -0.21
N THR A 66 -8.34 -4.67 -0.81
CA THR A 66 -7.15 -4.00 -0.28
C THR A 66 -7.48 -2.57 0.06
N ILE A 67 -7.21 -2.17 1.30
CA ILE A 67 -7.26 -0.79 1.77
C ILE A 67 -5.83 -0.33 1.92
N MET A 68 -5.45 0.72 1.20
CA MET A 68 -4.11 1.29 1.30
C MET A 68 -4.20 2.71 1.84
N ILE A 69 -3.42 2.97 2.89
CA ILE A 69 -3.29 4.27 3.53
C ILE A 69 -1.89 4.78 3.19
N THR A 70 -1.81 5.99 2.65
CA THR A 70 -0.53 6.60 2.28
C THR A 70 -0.63 8.12 2.36
N HIS A 71 0.48 8.74 2.76
CA HIS A 71 0.66 10.18 2.72
C HIS A 71 1.26 10.66 1.40
N TYR A 72 1.78 9.76 0.56
CA TYR A 72 2.35 10.12 -0.74
C TYR A 72 1.51 9.59 -1.90
N ALA A 73 0.99 10.52 -2.71
CA ALA A 73 0.26 10.16 -3.92
C ALA A 73 1.13 9.48 -5.01
N ARG A 74 2.42 9.24 -4.76
CA ARG A 74 3.35 8.68 -5.75
C ARG A 74 3.12 7.19 -5.98
N ILE A 75 2.90 6.41 -4.92
CA ILE A 75 2.62 4.97 -5.05
C ILE A 75 1.39 4.70 -5.93
N LEU A 76 0.42 5.61 -5.89
CA LEU A 76 -0.82 5.52 -6.68
C LEU A 76 -0.54 5.49 -8.20
N ASN A 77 0.55 6.09 -8.67
CA ASN A 77 0.95 6.10 -10.08
C ASN A 77 1.49 4.73 -10.57
N TYR A 78 1.82 3.83 -9.66
CA TYR A 78 2.43 2.53 -9.96
C TYR A 78 1.49 1.35 -9.66
N LEU A 79 0.28 1.62 -9.15
CA LEU A 79 -0.74 0.60 -8.94
C LEU A 79 -1.50 0.32 -10.24
N ASP A 80 -1.80 -0.94 -10.52
CA ASP A 80 -2.46 -1.29 -11.79
C ASP A 80 -3.96 -0.91 -11.80
N LYS A 81 -4.60 -0.93 -10.63
CA LYS A 81 -6.04 -0.66 -10.50
C LYS A 81 -6.35 0.06 -9.19
N LEU A 82 -7.22 1.07 -9.28
CA LEU A 82 -7.78 1.78 -8.13
C LEU A 82 -9.28 1.94 -8.31
N ASP A 83 -10.06 1.33 -7.42
CA ASP A 83 -11.52 1.40 -7.46
C ASP A 83 -12.03 2.71 -6.84
N PHE A 84 -11.47 3.08 -5.68
CA PHE A 84 -11.83 4.27 -4.93
C PHE A 84 -10.60 4.97 -4.37
N VAL A 85 -10.63 6.30 -4.32
CA VAL A 85 -9.67 7.11 -3.57
C VAL A 85 -10.44 8.03 -2.62
N HIS A 86 -10.05 8.01 -1.35
CA HIS A 86 -10.59 8.86 -0.30
C HIS A 86 -9.49 9.82 0.18
N VAL A 87 -9.77 11.13 0.13
CA VAL A 87 -8.89 12.15 0.71
C VAL A 87 -9.43 12.51 2.08
N PHE A 88 -8.61 12.28 3.10
CA PHE A 88 -8.92 12.59 4.50
C PHE A 88 -8.18 13.85 4.94
N ALA A 89 -8.88 14.75 5.63
CA ALA A 89 -8.27 15.86 6.37
C ALA A 89 -9.19 16.28 7.52
N GLN A 90 -8.61 16.77 8.62
CA GLN A 90 -9.37 17.29 9.78
C GLN A 90 -10.44 16.30 10.30
N GLY A 91 -10.13 15.01 10.32
CA GLY A 91 -11.05 13.96 10.77
C GLY A 91 -12.24 13.68 9.85
N LYS A 92 -12.26 14.22 8.63
CA LYS A 92 -13.36 14.05 7.66
C LYS A 92 -12.84 13.63 6.28
N ILE A 93 -13.70 12.95 5.52
CA ILE A 93 -13.46 12.69 4.10
C ILE A 93 -13.80 13.96 3.33
N LEU A 94 -12.79 14.67 2.83
CA LEU A 94 -13.00 15.86 2.01
C LEU A 94 -13.38 15.50 0.58
N LYS A 95 -12.86 14.39 0.06
CA LYS A 95 -13.06 14.00 -1.34
C LYS A 95 -13.15 12.50 -1.51
N ARG A 96 -14.04 12.08 -2.42
CA ARG A 96 -14.15 10.71 -2.92
C ARG A 96 -14.01 10.74 -4.43
N VAL A 97 -13.12 9.92 -4.98
CA VAL A 97 -12.98 9.73 -6.42
C VAL A 97 -13.25 8.26 -6.74
N ILE A 98 -14.16 8.02 -7.68
CA ILE A 98 -14.56 6.69 -8.14
C ILE A 98 -13.91 6.45 -9.50
N HIS A 99 -13.35 5.26 -9.69
CA HIS A 99 -12.80 4.77 -10.96
C HIS A 99 -11.81 5.74 -11.62
N LEU A 100 -10.55 5.62 -11.22
CA LEU A 100 -9.47 6.45 -11.74
C LEU A 100 -8.70 5.70 -12.82
N SER A 101 -8.71 6.25 -14.04
CA SER A 101 -7.60 6.02 -14.95
C SER A 101 -6.37 6.76 -14.42
N GLN A 102 -5.24 6.05 -14.39
CA GLN A 102 -3.92 6.50 -13.88
C GLN A 102 -3.52 7.90 -14.41
N VAL A 103 -3.93 8.23 -15.63
CA VAL A 103 -3.50 9.42 -16.40
C VAL A 103 -3.84 10.77 -15.71
N ASN A 104 -4.89 10.84 -14.87
CA ASN A 104 -5.33 12.12 -14.26
C ASN A 104 -5.38 12.10 -12.72
N LEU A 105 -4.72 11.15 -12.06
CA LEU A 105 -4.88 10.91 -10.63
C LEU A 105 -4.43 12.08 -9.76
N LYS A 106 -3.22 12.62 -9.98
CA LYS A 106 -2.72 13.77 -9.22
C LYS A 106 -3.60 15.01 -9.37
N LYS A 107 -4.06 15.33 -10.59
CA LYS A 107 -5.00 16.44 -10.81
C LYS A 107 -6.35 16.17 -10.13
N LYS A 108 -6.93 14.96 -10.27
CA LYS A 108 -8.24 14.68 -9.67
C LYS A 108 -8.21 14.63 -8.14
N VAL A 109 -7.12 14.16 -7.54
CA VAL A 109 -7.01 14.00 -6.08
C VAL A 109 -6.52 15.28 -5.40
N MET A 110 -5.48 15.93 -5.92
CA MET A 110 -4.78 17.04 -5.24
C MET A 110 -5.27 18.44 -5.63
N THR A 111 -6.07 18.62 -6.69
CA THR A 111 -6.57 19.96 -7.05
C THR A 111 -7.72 20.34 -6.12
N GLY A 112 -7.53 21.39 -5.30
CA GLY A 112 -8.55 21.99 -4.43
C GLY A 112 -8.63 21.42 -3.00
N CYS A 113 -7.62 20.65 -2.55
CA CYS A 113 -7.39 20.36 -1.14
C CYS A 113 -6.20 21.17 -0.61
#